data_AF-A0A9P8G0A1-F1
#
_entry.id   AF-A0A9P8G0A1-F1
#
_cell.length_a   1.000
_cell.length_b   1.000
_cell.length_c   1.000
_cell.angle_alpha   90.00
_cell.angle_beta   90.00
_cell.angle_gamma   90.00
#
_symmetry.space_group_name_H-M   'P 1'
#
loop_
_entity.id
_entity.type
_entity.pdbx_description
1 polymer ?
#
loop_
_entity_poly.entity_id
_entity_poly.type
_entity_poly.pdbx_seq_one_letter_code
_entity_poly.pdbx_strand_id
1 'polypeptide(L)'
;MMSSKRLQKELLKVQGQLAPGITLVSADNLKTWLMDIQVMDANPIYQGETYRLKFEFSPNYPIEPPEVVFVRHPDRPIPIHPHIYTNGIICLDLLASQGWSPVQNVESVCLSIQSMLTGNSKNERPPGDAEFVRTNRLRPRDVAFHFHDNEV
;
A
#
# COMPACT_ATOMS: atom_id res chain seq x y z
N MET A 1 18.46 -13.69 11.19
CA MET A 1 17.65 -12.57 11.75
C MET A 1 16.18 -12.97 11.73
N MET A 2 15.36 -12.46 12.65
CA MET A 2 13.92 -12.80 12.74
C MET A 2 13.13 -12.29 11.52
N SER A 3 13.51 -11.13 10.97
CA SER A 3 12.91 -10.54 9.77
C SER A 3 12.99 -11.43 8.53
N SER A 4 14.18 -11.96 8.21
CA SER A 4 14.36 -12.84 7.05
C SER A 4 13.51 -14.12 7.16
N LYS A 5 13.40 -14.72 8.35
CA LYS A 5 12.56 -15.90 8.57
C LYS A 5 11.08 -15.58 8.37
N ARG A 6 10.63 -14.41 8.84
CA ARG A 6 9.26 -13.93 8.64
C ARG A 6 8.96 -13.74 7.15
N LEU A 7 9.83 -13.01 6.43
CA LEU A 7 9.66 -12.72 5.01
C LEU A 7 9.73 -13.98 4.15
N GLN A 8 10.58 -14.95 4.48
CA GLN A 8 10.59 -16.25 3.77
C GLN A 8 9.25 -16.99 3.90
N LYS A 9 8.63 -16.98 5.09
CA LYS A 9 7.31 -17.59 5.28
C LYS A 9 6.23 -16.85 4.50
N GLU A 10 6.27 -15.52 4.50
CA GLU A 10 5.33 -14.73 3.70
C GLU A 10 5.54 -14.91 2.21
N LEU A 11 6.79 -15.07 1.75
CA LEU A 11 7.11 -15.28 0.35
C LEU A 11 6.45 -16.55 -0.17
N LEU A 12 6.55 -17.65 0.60
CA LEU A 12 5.87 -18.90 0.27
C LEU A 12 4.34 -18.73 0.18
N LYS A 13 3.76 -17.86 1.02
CA LYS A 13 2.34 -17.56 1.00
C LYS A 13 1.96 -16.73 -0.24
N VAL A 14 2.71 -15.68 -0.55
CA VAL A 14 2.41 -14.79 -1.70
C VAL A 14 2.72 -15.42 -3.06
N GLN A 15 3.59 -16.43 -3.10
CA GLN A 15 3.80 -17.27 -4.29
C GLN A 15 2.71 -18.33 -4.48
N GLY A 16 1.94 -18.61 -3.44
CA GLY A 16 0.80 -19.53 -3.48
C GLY A 16 -0.48 -18.83 -3.96
N GLN A 17 -1.59 -19.26 -3.38
CA GLN A 17 -2.89 -18.65 -3.65
C GLN A 17 -3.12 -17.46 -2.70
N LEU A 18 -3.32 -16.28 -3.29
CA LEU A 18 -3.72 -15.06 -2.60
C LEU A 18 -5.21 -14.80 -2.78
N ALA A 19 -5.74 -13.85 -2.01
CA ALA A 19 -7.08 -13.35 -2.19
C ALA A 19 -7.33 -12.79 -3.62
N PRO A 20 -8.59 -12.82 -4.10
CA PRO A 20 -8.93 -12.39 -5.46
C PRO A 20 -8.47 -10.97 -5.79
N GLY A 21 -7.91 -10.80 -6.99
CA GLY A 21 -7.41 -9.52 -7.46
C GLY A 21 -6.02 -9.15 -6.91
N ILE A 22 -5.41 -9.96 -6.04
CA ILE A 22 -4.06 -9.72 -5.53
C ILE A 22 -3.09 -10.71 -6.17
N THR A 23 -2.02 -10.20 -6.77
CA THR A 23 -1.01 -11.03 -7.43
C THR A 23 0.41 -10.56 -7.13
N LEU A 24 1.32 -11.51 -6.94
CA LEU A 24 2.75 -11.23 -6.84
C LEU A 24 3.33 -10.99 -8.23
N VAL A 25 3.97 -9.84 -8.44
CA VAL A 25 4.64 -9.50 -9.70
C VAL A 25 6.13 -9.84 -9.65
N SER A 26 6.82 -9.45 -8.57
CA SER A 26 8.23 -9.76 -8.35
C SER A 26 8.56 -9.78 -6.87
N ALA A 27 9.46 -10.68 -6.49
CA ALA A 27 10.07 -10.75 -5.17
C ALA A 27 11.51 -11.28 -5.28
N ASP A 28 12.32 -10.62 -6.11
CA ASP A 28 13.70 -11.04 -6.43
C ASP A 28 14.62 -11.09 -5.20
N ASN A 29 14.25 -10.37 -4.13
CA ASN A 29 14.94 -10.38 -2.86
C ASN A 29 13.96 -10.16 -1.69
N LEU A 30 14.45 -10.34 -0.46
CA LEU A 30 13.66 -10.11 0.76
C LEU A 30 13.64 -8.64 1.21
N LYS A 31 13.94 -7.69 0.32
CA LYS A 31 13.90 -6.25 0.62
C LYS A 31 12.78 -5.54 -0.11
N THR A 32 12.53 -5.91 -1.36
CA THR A 32 11.56 -5.22 -2.21
C THR A 32 10.68 -6.19 -2.97
N TRP A 33 9.37 -6.11 -2.77
CA TRP A 33 8.38 -6.89 -3.52
C TRP A 33 7.44 -5.97 -4.29
N LEU A 34 6.98 -6.44 -5.45
CA LEU A 34 5.96 -5.79 -6.27
C LEU A 34 4.70 -6.64 -6.27
N MET A 35 3.57 -6.03 -5.92
CA MET A 35 2.26 -6.66 -5.89
C MET A 35 1.32 -5.89 -6.81
N ASP A 36 0.49 -6.57 -7.58
CA ASP A 36 -0.62 -5.96 -8.31
C ASP A 36 -1.92 -6.19 -7.50
N ILE A 37 -2.73 -5.14 -7.34
CA ILE A 37 -4.08 -5.21 -6.78
C ILE A 37 -5.09 -4.77 -7.85
N GLN A 38 -6.16 -5.55 -8.03
CA GLN A 38 -7.25 -5.26 -8.96
C GLN A 38 -8.53 -4.97 -8.17
N VAL A 39 -9.22 -3.88 -8.51
CA VAL A 39 -10.54 -3.60 -7.94
C VAL A 39 -11.59 -4.38 -8.73
N MET A 40 -12.10 -5.44 -8.12
CA MET A 40 -13.05 -6.36 -8.77
C MET A 40 -14.51 -5.95 -8.57
N ASP A 41 -14.78 -5.14 -7.55
CA ASP A 41 -16.12 -4.66 -7.23
C ASP A 41 -16.62 -3.66 -8.29
N ALA A 42 -17.95 -3.48 -8.33
CA ALA A 42 -18.62 -2.53 -9.21
C ALA A 42 -18.47 -1.06 -8.73
N ASN A 43 -17.28 -0.67 -8.29
CA ASN A 43 -16.96 0.72 -8.00
C ASN A 43 -16.73 1.47 -9.33
N PRO A 44 -17.53 2.49 -9.67
CA PRO A 44 -17.47 3.14 -10.98
C PRO A 44 -16.15 3.87 -11.28
N ILE A 45 -15.33 4.15 -10.26
CA ILE A 45 -14.06 4.87 -10.40
C ILE A 45 -12.91 3.91 -10.78
N TYR A 46 -12.93 2.68 -10.24
CA TYR A 46 -11.80 1.76 -10.32
C TYR A 46 -12.13 0.38 -10.87
N GLN A 47 -13.38 0.10 -11.23
CA GLN A 47 -13.82 -1.24 -11.66
C GLN A 47 -12.92 -1.81 -12.76
N GLY A 48 -12.33 -2.97 -12.49
CA GLY A 48 -11.45 -3.69 -13.42
C GLY A 48 -10.02 -3.16 -13.51
N GLU A 49 -9.75 -1.97 -12.96
CA GLU A 49 -8.41 -1.37 -12.96
C GLU A 49 -7.46 -2.14 -12.04
N THR A 50 -6.21 -2.24 -12.48
CA THR A 50 -5.13 -2.87 -11.72
C THR A 50 -4.08 -1.82 -11.37
N TYR A 51 -3.63 -1.84 -10.12
CA TYR A 51 -2.64 -0.92 -9.58
C TYR A 51 -1.46 -1.68 -9.01
N ARG A 52 -0.25 -1.11 -9.13
CA ARG A 52 0.96 -1.74 -8.61
C ARG A 52 1.42 -1.10 -7.32
N LEU A 53 1.63 -1.94 -6.32
CA LEU A 53 2.23 -1.60 -5.04
C LEU A 53 3.69 -2.06 -5.01
N LYS A 54 4.55 -1.23 -4.43
CA LYS A 54 5.92 -1.59 -4.04
C LYS A 54 6.00 -1.65 -2.53
N PHE A 55 6.40 -2.82 -2.02
CA PHE A 55 6.70 -3.06 -0.62
C PHE A 55 8.21 -2.99 -0.40
N GLU A 56 8.65 -2.21 0.58
CA GLU A 56 10.05 -2.13 1.01
C GLU A 56 10.16 -2.48 2.50
N PHE A 57 10.87 -3.57 2.81
CA PHE A 57 10.98 -4.12 4.15
C PHE A 57 12.25 -3.60 4.85
N SER A 58 12.12 -3.10 6.09
CA SER A 58 13.29 -2.81 6.92
C SER A 58 13.84 -4.06 7.60
N PRO A 59 15.09 -4.04 8.09
CA PRO A 59 15.64 -5.13 8.90
C PRO A 59 14.82 -5.46 10.16
N ASN A 60 14.00 -4.51 10.62
CA ASN A 60 13.17 -4.61 11.82
C ASN A 60 11.76 -5.16 11.54
N TYR A 61 11.40 -5.43 10.28
CA TYR A 61 10.13 -6.07 9.95
C TYR A 61 10.01 -7.44 10.65
N PRO A 62 8.86 -7.82 11.24
CA PRO A 62 7.55 -7.16 11.21
C PRO A 62 7.27 -6.24 12.39
N ILE A 63 8.27 -5.91 13.22
CA ILE A 63 8.07 -4.99 14.35
C ILE A 63 7.76 -3.59 13.83
N GLU A 64 8.46 -3.17 12.78
CA GLU A 64 8.14 -1.97 12.01
C GLU A 64 7.30 -2.33 10.76
N PRO A 65 6.43 -1.41 10.31
CA PRO A 65 5.71 -1.57 9.05
C PRO A 65 6.67 -1.59 7.85
N PRO A 66 6.27 -2.25 6.74
CA PRO A 66 6.92 -2.05 5.46
C PRO A 66 6.57 -0.66 4.91
N GLU A 67 7.44 -0.09 4.11
CA GLU A 67 7.08 1.07 3.29
C GLU A 67 6.28 0.57 2.08
N VAL A 68 5.08 1.12 1.89
CA VAL A 68 4.20 0.73 0.79
C VAL A 68 3.77 1.96 0.01
N VAL A 69 4.03 1.94 -1.30
CA VAL A 69 3.67 3.01 -2.22
C VAL A 69 3.08 2.45 -3.50
N PHE A 70 2.17 3.18 -4.14
CA PHE A 70 1.82 2.93 -5.52
C PHE A 70 2.98 3.31 -6.44
N VAL A 71 3.31 2.44 -7.39
CA VAL A 71 4.32 2.74 -8.41
C VAL A 71 3.65 2.94 -9.75
N ARG A 72 4.03 4.02 -10.42
CA ARG A 72 3.54 4.31 -11.77
C ARG A 72 4.19 3.34 -12.76
N HIS A 73 3.36 2.65 -13.53
CA HIS A 73 3.74 1.85 -14.69
C HIS A 73 2.87 2.27 -15.88
N PRO A 74 3.31 2.11 -17.14
CA PRO A 74 2.48 2.41 -18.32
C PRO A 74 1.04 1.88 -18.22
N ASP A 75 0.88 0.63 -17.76
CA ASP A 75 -0.43 -0.03 -17.63
C ASP A 75 -0.96 -0.08 -16.18
N ARG A 76 -0.30 0.61 -15.24
CA ARG A 76 -0.69 0.67 -13.81
C ARG A 76 -0.52 2.12 -13.34
N PRO A 77 -1.51 3.00 -13.58
CA PRO A 77 -1.43 4.38 -13.12
C PRO A 77 -1.43 4.43 -11.58
N ILE A 78 -1.16 5.61 -11.01
CA ILE A 78 -1.38 5.82 -9.57
C ILE A 78 -2.85 6.21 -9.38
N PRO A 79 -3.65 5.45 -8.62
CA PRO A 79 -5.08 5.73 -8.43
C PRO A 79 -5.26 7.14 -7.87
N ILE A 80 -6.28 7.85 -8.35
CA ILE A 80 -6.69 9.17 -7.83
C ILE A 80 -7.62 8.93 -6.65
N HIS A 81 -7.15 9.20 -5.43
CA HIS A 81 -7.88 8.89 -4.21
C HIS A 81 -7.54 9.91 -3.11
N PRO A 82 -8.49 10.26 -2.22
CA PRO A 82 -8.29 11.25 -1.14
C PRO A 82 -7.11 10.95 -0.21
N HIS A 83 -6.69 9.68 -0.13
CA HIS A 83 -5.57 9.20 0.68
C HIS A 83 -4.33 8.80 -0.13
N ILE A 84 -4.25 9.10 -1.44
CA ILE A 84 -3.14 8.69 -2.30
C ILE A 84 -2.55 9.89 -3.04
N TYR A 85 -1.31 10.22 -2.69
CA TYR A 85 -0.55 11.30 -3.30
C TYR A 85 -0.09 10.94 -4.71
N THR A 86 0.19 11.94 -5.55
CA THR A 86 0.60 11.75 -6.95
C THR A 86 1.96 11.07 -7.13
N ASN A 87 2.79 11.05 -6.09
CA ASN A 87 4.03 10.26 -6.01
C ASN A 87 3.82 8.82 -5.51
N GLY A 88 2.57 8.43 -5.22
CA GLY A 88 2.18 7.09 -4.82
C GLY A 88 2.22 6.82 -3.32
N ILE A 89 2.60 7.81 -2.51
CA ILE A 89 2.53 7.70 -1.05
C ILE A 89 1.06 7.52 -0.62
N ILE A 90 0.84 6.60 0.32
CA ILE A 90 -0.48 6.24 0.83
C ILE A 90 -0.61 6.76 2.26
N CYS A 91 -1.65 7.56 2.50
CA CYS A 91 -2.05 8.02 3.82
C CYS A 91 -3.00 6.98 4.45
N LEU A 92 -2.44 5.93 5.04
CA LEU A 92 -3.22 4.87 5.68
C LEU A 92 -2.61 4.55 7.04
N ASP A 93 -3.42 4.59 8.10
CA ASP A 93 -2.95 4.42 9.48
C ASP A 93 -2.28 3.05 9.71
N LEU A 94 -2.76 2.01 9.03
CA LEU A 94 -2.14 0.68 9.01
C LEU A 94 -0.65 0.70 8.61
N LEU A 95 -0.23 1.65 7.78
CA LEU A 95 1.15 1.78 7.30
C LEU A 95 1.98 2.75 8.16
N ALA A 96 1.36 3.46 9.08
CA ALA A 96 2.02 4.32 10.04
C ALA A 96 2.43 3.53 11.29
N SER A 97 3.50 3.97 11.96
CA SER A 97 4.00 3.31 13.17
C SER A 97 2.98 3.20 14.31
N GLN A 98 1.97 4.07 14.34
CA GLN A 98 0.92 4.08 15.37
C GLN A 98 -0.19 3.05 15.13
N GLY A 99 -0.54 2.75 13.87
CA GLY A 99 -1.59 1.80 13.50
C GLY A 99 -1.06 0.42 13.07
N TRP A 100 0.26 0.29 12.87
CA TRP A 100 0.87 -0.99 12.51
C TRP A 100 0.87 -1.99 13.67
N SER A 101 0.57 -3.25 13.34
CA SER A 101 0.73 -4.38 14.25
C SER A 101 1.49 -5.52 13.56
N PRO A 102 2.46 -6.18 14.23
CA PRO A 102 3.22 -7.29 13.64
C PRO A 102 2.39 -8.50 13.21
N VAL A 103 1.10 -8.56 13.59
CA VAL A 103 0.15 -9.57 13.09
C VAL A 103 -0.18 -9.39 11.61
N GLN A 104 -0.04 -8.18 11.09
CA GLN A 104 -0.29 -7.83 9.69
C GLN A 104 0.80 -8.42 8.79
N ASN A 105 0.43 -8.76 7.55
CA ASN A 105 1.28 -9.36 6.53
C ASN A 105 1.03 -8.72 5.17
N VAL A 106 1.82 -9.06 4.15
CA VAL A 106 1.70 -8.46 2.80
C VAL A 106 0.30 -8.61 2.22
N GLU A 107 -0.33 -9.78 2.37
CA GLU A 107 -1.69 -10.01 1.88
C GLU A 107 -2.72 -9.16 2.62
N SER A 108 -2.66 -9.08 3.96
CA SER A 108 -3.61 -8.27 4.73
C SER A 108 -3.50 -6.78 4.42
N VAL A 109 -2.28 -6.27 4.17
CA VAL A 109 -2.06 -4.90 3.70
C VAL A 109 -2.67 -4.68 2.32
N CYS A 110 -2.45 -5.60 1.37
CA CYS A 110 -3.04 -5.49 0.03
C CYS A 110 -4.58 -5.50 0.10
N LEU A 111 -5.17 -6.35 0.94
CA LEU A 111 -6.61 -6.39 1.17
C LEU A 111 -7.15 -5.07 1.76
N SER A 112 -6.46 -4.48 2.73
CA SER A 112 -6.84 -3.19 3.29
C SER A 112 -6.81 -2.06 2.25
N ILE A 113 -5.79 -2.04 1.39
CA ILE A 113 -5.68 -1.04 0.31
C ILE A 113 -6.75 -1.28 -0.77
N GLN A 114 -7.00 -2.54 -1.15
CA GLN A 114 -8.06 -2.89 -2.09
C GLN A 114 -9.43 -2.45 -1.55
N SER A 115 -9.72 -2.73 -0.28
CA SER A 115 -10.95 -2.30 0.41
C SER A 115 -11.09 -0.76 0.47
N MET A 116 -9.99 -0.05 0.77
CA MET A 116 -9.94 1.41 0.74
C MET A 116 -10.34 1.97 -0.64
N LEU A 117 -9.82 1.38 -1.72
CA LEU A 117 -10.19 1.77 -3.09
C LEU A 117 -11.66 1.44 -3.39
N THR A 118 -12.13 0.24 -3.05
CA THR A 118 -13.53 -0.17 -3.25
C THR A 118 -14.51 0.76 -2.52
N GLY A 119 -14.19 1.18 -1.31
CA GLY A 119 -15.05 2.04 -0.47
C GLY A 119 -15.10 3.51 -0.90
N ASN A 120 -14.25 3.93 -1.82
CA ASN A 120 -14.14 5.34 -2.18
C ASN A 120 -15.18 5.79 -3.21
N SER A 121 -15.78 6.94 -2.95
CA SER A 121 -16.81 7.56 -3.80
C SER A 121 -16.34 8.85 -4.49
N LYS A 122 -15.11 9.32 -4.22
CA LYS A 122 -14.58 10.59 -4.72
C LYS A 122 -13.32 10.40 -5.55
N ASN A 123 -13.31 10.96 -6.76
CA ASN A 123 -12.14 10.93 -7.64
C ASN A 123 -11.28 12.18 -7.44
N GLU A 124 -10.71 12.34 -6.24
CA GLU A 124 -9.93 13.52 -5.84
C GLU A 124 -8.58 13.14 -5.21
N ARG A 125 -7.65 14.10 -5.11
CA ARG A 125 -6.35 13.92 -4.46
C ARG A 125 -6.38 14.46 -3.03
N PRO A 126 -5.44 14.06 -2.15
CA PRO A 126 -5.31 14.68 -0.83
C PRO A 126 -5.16 16.20 -0.94
N PRO A 127 -5.73 16.98 0.00
CA PRO A 127 -5.50 18.41 0.04
C PRO A 127 -4.01 18.71 0.20
N GLY A 128 -3.48 19.63 -0.61
CA GLY A 128 -2.06 19.97 -0.59
C GLY A 128 -1.14 18.98 -1.30
N ASP A 129 -1.66 18.05 -2.13
CA ASP A 129 -0.86 17.05 -2.87
C ASP A 129 0.37 17.63 -3.55
N ALA A 130 0.22 18.71 -4.33
CA ALA A 130 1.32 19.33 -5.05
C ALA A 130 2.41 19.88 -4.10
N GLU A 131 2.01 20.45 -2.96
CA GLU A 131 2.94 20.96 -1.97
C GLU A 131 3.66 19.81 -1.26
N PHE A 132 2.90 18.81 -0.79
CA PHE A 132 3.44 17.63 -0.12
C PHE A 132 4.46 16.90 -0.99
N VAL A 133 4.14 16.65 -2.27
CA VAL A 133 5.05 15.96 -3.19
C VAL A 133 6.31 16.78 -3.45
N ARG A 134 6.19 18.11 -3.48
CA ARG A 134 7.34 19.02 -3.68
C ARG A 134 8.25 19.10 -2.45
N THR A 135 7.69 19.14 -1.24
CA THR A 135 8.43 19.47 -0.01
C THR A 135 8.79 18.25 0.82
N ASN A 136 8.02 17.16 0.76
CA ASN A 136 8.26 15.99 1.59
C ASN A 136 9.62 15.35 1.25
N ARG A 137 10.42 15.12 2.29
CA ARG A 137 11.70 14.40 2.22
C ARG A 137 11.72 13.18 3.15
N LEU A 138 10.62 12.96 3.87
CA LEU A 138 10.47 11.85 4.79
C LEU A 138 10.14 10.57 4.02
N ARG A 139 10.58 9.43 4.58
CA ARG A 139 10.17 8.12 4.10
C ARG A 139 8.66 7.94 4.34
N PRO A 140 7.93 7.21 3.48
CA PRO A 140 6.49 7.01 3.64
C PRO A 140 6.07 6.60 5.05
N ARG A 141 6.82 5.72 5.71
CA ARG A 141 6.53 5.24 7.09
C ARG A 141 6.66 6.34 8.17
N ASP A 142 7.48 7.36 7.93
CA ASP A 142 7.82 8.41 8.90
C ASP A 142 6.98 9.67 8.68
N VAL A 143 6.13 9.69 7.64
CA VAL A 143 5.22 10.79 7.41
C VAL A 143 4.13 10.75 8.48
N ALA A 144 4.08 11.78 9.32
CA ALA A 144 3.00 11.98 10.26
C ALA A 144 1.76 12.48 9.51
N PHE A 145 0.90 11.56 9.11
CA PHE A 145 -0.40 11.92 8.55
C PHE A 145 -1.35 12.35 9.67
N HIS A 146 -1.95 13.52 9.50
CA HIS A 146 -3.07 13.94 10.33
C HIS A 146 -4.35 13.34 9.75
N PHE A 147 -4.82 12.25 10.36
CA PHE A 147 -6.07 11.60 10.00
C PHE A 147 -7.22 12.46 10.53
N HIS A 148 -7.91 13.17 9.64
CA HIS A 148 -9.13 13.91 9.98
C HIS A 148 -10.34 12.98 9.88
N ASP A 149 -10.38 11.92 10.69
CA ASP A 149 -11.52 10.98 10.76
C ASP A 149 -12.50 11.39 11.87
N ASN A 150 -12.74 12.70 12.03
CA ASN A 150 -13.62 13.25 13.08
C ASN A 150 -14.96 13.75 12.54
N GLU A 151 -15.59 13.02 11.60
CA GLU A 151 -17.02 13.15 11.38
C GLU A 151 -17.65 11.76 11.26
N VAL A 152 -18.01 11.22 12.43
CA VAL A 152 -19.10 10.25 12.60
C VAL A 152 -20.35 11.00 13.02
#